data_AF-A0A5E8CL44-F1
#
_entry.id   AF-A0A5E8CL44-F1
#
_cell.length_a   1.000
_cell.length_b   1.000
_cell.length_c   1.000
_cell.angle_alpha   90.00
_cell.angle_beta   90.00
_cell.angle_gamma   90.00
#
_symmetry.space_group_name_H-M   'P 1'
#
loop_
_entity.id
_entity.type
_entity.pdbx_description
1 polymer ?
#
loop_
_entity_poly.entity_id
_entity_poly.type
_entity_poly.pdbx_seq_one_letter_code
_entity_poly.pdbx_strand_id
1 'polypeptide(L)'
;MSVEIELNKYYVISKIVDGQKKEQVVMIDHESIGNEGQVLYGFYYGVYGYHEGYSIPENIRELTPTEKENQSKNHFWELPQMFYQSFPNY
;
A
#
# COMPACT_ATOMS: atom_id res chain seq x y z
N MET A 1 -11.01 -15.27 -3.27
CA MET A 1 -11.37 -14.29 -4.31
C MET A 1 -10.12 -13.48 -4.58
N SER A 2 -9.61 -13.54 -5.81
CA SER A 2 -8.47 -12.75 -6.27
C SER A 2 -8.92 -11.29 -6.40
N VAL A 3 -8.18 -10.35 -5.85
CA VAL A 3 -8.45 -8.91 -6.06
C VAL A 3 -8.01 -8.56 -7.48
N GLU A 4 -8.90 -7.95 -8.27
CA GLU A 4 -8.52 -7.36 -9.55
C GLU A 4 -7.89 -5.98 -9.26
N ILE A 5 -6.59 -5.85 -9.58
CA ILE A 5 -5.82 -4.65 -9.26
C ILE A 5 -5.85 -3.72 -10.47
N GLU A 6 -6.39 -2.52 -10.28
CA GLU A 6 -6.48 -1.47 -11.27
C GLU A 6 -5.39 -0.43 -11.03
N LEU A 7 -4.73 0.01 -12.11
CA LEU A 7 -3.70 1.03 -12.03
C LEU A 7 -4.29 2.41 -11.69
N ASN A 8 -3.46 3.25 -11.08
CA ASN A 8 -3.79 4.58 -10.56
C ASN A 8 -4.92 4.60 -9.52
N LYS A 9 -5.07 3.49 -8.77
CA LYS A 9 -6.00 3.39 -7.64
C LYS A 9 -5.27 3.12 -6.34
N TYR A 10 -5.94 3.49 -5.24
CA TYR A 10 -5.45 3.26 -3.89
C TYR A 10 -5.79 1.85 -3.41
N TYR A 11 -4.82 1.22 -2.75
CA TYR A 11 -4.92 -0.09 -2.12
C TYR A 11 -4.24 -0.07 -0.77
N VAL A 12 -4.47 -1.11 0.03
CA VAL A 12 -3.65 -1.39 1.22
C VAL A 12 -2.72 -2.54 0.89
N ILE A 13 -1.43 -2.32 1.12
CA ILE A 13 -0.43 -3.39 1.09
C ILE A 13 -0.07 -3.80 2.50
N SER A 14 0.38 -5.04 2.63
CA SER A 14 0.84 -5.58 3.90
C SER A 14 2.23 -6.19 3.81
N LYS A 15 2.98 -6.09 4.91
CA LYS A 15 4.29 -6.72 5.10
C LYS A 15 4.39 -7.24 6.51
N ILE A 16 5.12 -8.34 6.70
CA ILE A 16 5.51 -8.80 8.03
C ILE A 16 6.84 -8.14 8.39
N VAL A 17 6.85 -7.38 9.47
CA VAL A 17 8.05 -6.72 10.02
C VAL A 17 8.10 -7.06 11.50
N ASP A 18 9.21 -7.63 11.96
CA ASP A 18 9.40 -8.08 13.34
C ASP A 18 8.27 -9.01 13.85
N GLY A 19 7.78 -9.88 12.96
CA GLY A 19 6.68 -10.81 13.26
C GLY A 19 5.28 -10.16 13.30
N GLN A 20 5.17 -8.86 13.05
CA GLN A 20 3.90 -8.14 13.02
C GLN A 20 3.48 -7.78 11.60
N LYS A 21 2.20 -7.97 11.29
CA LYS A 21 1.62 -7.49 10.02
C LYS A 21 1.47 -5.98 10.09
N LYS A 22 2.27 -5.28 9.30
CA LYS A 22 2.15 -3.85 9.06
C LYS A 22 1.39 -3.63 7.76
N GLU A 23 0.58 -2.57 7.73
CA GLU A 23 -0.24 -2.19 6.59
C GLU A 23 -0.01 -0.72 6.23
N GLN A 24 -0.10 -0.43 4.93
CA GLN A 24 0.14 0.89 4.37
C GLN A 24 -0.82 1.13 3.20
N VAL A 25 -1.50 2.28 3.20
CA VAL A 25 -2.20 2.75 2.00
C VAL A 25 -1.18 3.25 0.98
N VAL A 26 -1.32 2.77 -0.24
CA VAL A 26 -0.46 3.08 -1.39
C VAL A 26 -1.33 3.33 -2.61
N MET A 27 -0.77 3.97 -3.64
CA MET A 27 -1.34 3.98 -4.97
C MET A 27 -0.51 3.08 -5.88
N ILE A 28 -1.17 2.20 -6.61
CA ILE A 28 -0.54 1.31 -7.59
C ILE A 28 -0.49 2.06 -8.92
N ASP A 29 0.68 2.26 -9.52
CA ASP A 29 0.83 2.96 -10.83
C ASP A 29 1.16 2.02 -11.99
N HIS A 30 1.90 0.94 -11.74
CA HIS A 30 2.35 0.06 -12.82
C HIS A 30 2.45 -1.41 -12.40
N GLU A 31 2.47 -2.28 -13.40
CA GLU A 31 2.74 -3.70 -13.25
C GLU A 31 4.13 -4.01 -13.84
N SER A 32 4.83 -4.95 -13.21
CA SER A 32 6.16 -5.41 -13.61
C SER A 32 6.25 -6.92 -13.43
N ILE A 33 7.23 -7.53 -14.10
CA ILE A 33 7.53 -8.96 -13.95
C ILE A 33 8.84 -9.07 -13.18
N GLY A 34 8.78 -9.75 -12.03
CA GLY A 34 9.94 -10.05 -11.21
C GLY A 34 10.91 -11.03 -11.90
N ASN A 35 12.11 -11.17 -11.33
CA ASN A 35 13.17 -12.00 -11.90
C ASN A 35 12.81 -13.49 -12.03
N GLU A 36 11.79 -13.95 -11.32
CA GLU A 36 11.32 -15.35 -11.33
C GLU A 36 10.00 -15.50 -12.11
N GLY A 37 9.60 -14.48 -12.88
CA GLY A 37 8.39 -14.49 -13.70
C GLY A 37 7.10 -14.19 -12.92
N GLN A 38 7.20 -13.80 -11.64
CA GLN A 38 6.04 -13.40 -10.84
C GLN A 38 5.57 -11.99 -11.20
N VAL A 39 4.25 -11.78 -11.16
CA VAL A 39 3.66 -10.44 -11.30
C VAL A 39 3.95 -9.62 -10.04
N LEU A 40 4.45 -8.42 -10.23
CA LEU A 40 4.70 -7.41 -9.20
C LEU A 40 3.93 -6.15 -9.52
N TYR A 41 3.35 -5.52 -8.51
CA TYR A 41 2.74 -4.21 -8.64
C TYR A 41 3.64 -3.16 -8.02
N GLY A 42 4.06 -2.21 -8.86
CA GLY A 42 4.73 -0.99 -8.43
C GLY A 42 3.74 -0.07 -7.74
N PHE A 43 4.18 0.55 -6.66
CA PHE A 43 3.35 1.45 -5.89
C PHE A 43 4.14 2.62 -5.32
N TYR A 44 3.40 3.66 -4.94
CA TYR A 44 3.91 4.81 -4.21
C TYR A 44 3.07 5.12 -2.97
N TYR A 45 3.72 5.67 -1.94
CA TYR A 45 3.08 6.09 -0.69
C TYR A 45 3.82 7.26 -0.05
N GLY A 46 3.22 7.82 1.01
CA GLY A 46 3.66 9.07 1.64
C GLY A 46 3.00 10.30 1.01
N VAL A 47 3.15 11.45 1.66
CA VAL A 47 2.64 12.73 1.16
C VAL A 47 3.30 12.99 -0.19
N TYR A 48 2.53 13.20 -1.26
CA TYR A 48 3.02 13.37 -2.65
C TYR A 48 3.72 12.15 -3.30
N GLY A 49 3.66 10.95 -2.72
CA GLY A 49 4.20 9.75 -3.37
C GLY A 49 5.73 9.65 -3.38
N TYR A 50 6.42 10.25 -2.40
CA TYR A 50 7.89 10.25 -2.33
C TYR A 50 8.55 8.88 -2.19
N HIS A 51 7.79 7.84 -1.83
CA HIS A 51 8.34 6.52 -1.61
C HIS A 51 7.73 5.52 -2.57
N GLU A 52 8.59 4.79 -3.25
CA GLU A 52 8.22 3.76 -4.22
C GLU A 52 8.59 2.37 -3.72
N GLY A 53 7.89 1.35 -4.21
CA GLY A 53 8.18 -0.04 -3.90
C GLY A 53 7.40 -1.02 -4.77
N TYR A 54 7.58 -2.30 -4.51
CA TYR A 54 6.90 -3.39 -5.19
C TYR A 54 6.19 -4.32 -4.20
N SER A 55 5.02 -4.82 -4.57
CA SER A 55 4.25 -5.81 -3.82
C SER A 55 3.75 -6.92 -4.74
N ILE A 56 3.66 -8.12 -4.19
CA ILE A 56 2.99 -9.25 -4.82
C ILE A 56 1.46 -9.14 -4.62
N PRO A 57 0.63 -9.68 -5.53
CA PRO A 57 -0.84 -9.59 -5.46
C PRO A 57 -1.42 -10.06 -4.13
N GLU A 58 -0.85 -11.10 -3.52
CA GLU A 58 -1.34 -11.72 -2.27
C GLU A 58 -1.24 -10.78 -1.07
N ASN A 59 -0.36 -9.78 -1.14
CA ASN A 59 -0.17 -8.80 -0.08
C ASN A 59 -1.03 -7.55 -0.26
N ILE A 60 -1.82 -7.48 -1.35
CA ILE A 60 -2.62 -6.32 -1.73
C ILE A 60 -4.09 -6.60 -1.43
N ARG A 61 -4.75 -5.68 -0.75
CA ARG A 61 -6.20 -5.70 -0.54
C ARG A 61 -6.81 -4.35 -0.91
N GLU A 62 -8.09 -4.37 -1.24
CA GLU A 62 -8.86 -3.14 -1.36
C GLU A 62 -8.93 -2.39 -0.02
N LEU A 63 -9.14 -1.08 -0.12
CA LEU A 63 -9.61 -0.28 1.00
C LEU A 63 -11.00 -0.79 1.42
N THR A 64 -11.21 -0.92 2.72
CA THR A 64 -12.53 -1.10 3.33
C THR A 64 -13.41 0.12 3.07
N PRO A 65 -14.74 0.02 3.21
CA PRO A 65 -15.64 1.17 3.05
C PRO A 65 -15.23 2.39 3.88
N THR A 66 -14.84 2.18 5.14
CA THR A 66 -14.36 3.24 6.04
C THR A 66 -13.05 3.86 5.55
N GLU A 67 -12.08 3.05 5.10
CA GLU A 67 -10.83 3.56 4.54
C GLU A 67 -11.07 4.34 3.24
N LYS A 68 -11.98 3.88 2.36
CA LYS A 68 -12.39 4.59 1.14
C LYS A 68 -12.98 5.96 1.48
N GLU A 69 -13.84 6.03 2.50
CA GLU A 69 -14.41 7.29 2.97
C GLU A 69 -13.34 8.24 3.53
N ASN A 70 -12.46 7.74 4.40
CA ASN A 70 -11.39 8.53 4.99
C ASN A 70 -10.40 9.05 3.95
N GLN A 71 -10.03 8.22 2.97
CA GLN A 71 -9.20 8.65 1.84
C GLN A 71 -9.89 9.81 1.10
N SER A 72 -11.18 9.69 0.79
CA SER A 72 -11.91 10.68 -0.03
C SER A 72 -12.02 12.04 0.66
N LYS A 73 -11.98 12.04 2.00
CA LYS A 73 -12.00 13.23 2.86
C LYS A 73 -10.60 13.77 3.18
N ASN A 74 -9.54 13.17 2.63
CA ASN A 74 -8.14 13.47 2.97
C ASN A 74 -7.82 13.26 4.47
N HIS A 75 -8.54 12.38 5.16
CA HIS A 75 -8.27 12.00 6.55
C HIS A 75 -7.16 10.95 6.62
N PHE A 76 -5.97 11.29 6.12
CA PHE A 76 -4.86 10.34 6.00
C PHE A 76 -4.38 9.80 7.35
N TRP A 77 -4.64 10.51 8.46
CA TRP A 77 -4.31 10.06 9.81
C TRP A 77 -5.14 8.83 10.26
N GLU A 78 -6.30 8.59 9.65
CA GLU A 78 -7.16 7.43 9.93
C GLU A 78 -6.83 6.21 9.04
N LEU A 79 -5.88 6.35 8.11
CA LEU A 79 -5.51 5.29 7.18
C LEU A 79 -4.34 4.46 7.72
N PRO A 80 -4.23 3.17 7.34
CA PRO A 80 -3.02 2.39 7.59
C PRO A 80 -1.76 3.10 7.07
N GLN A 81 -0.80 3.35 7.97
CA GLN A 81 0.41 4.12 7.69
C GLN A 81 1.65 3.59 8.43
N MET A 82 1.73 2.27 8.61
CA MET A 82 2.68 1.64 9.55
C MET A 82 4.10 1.41 8.99
N PHE A 83 4.40 1.75 7.74
CA PHE A 83 5.72 1.44 7.17
C PHE A 83 6.80 2.46 7.53
N TYR A 84 6.47 3.76 7.62
CA TYR A 84 7.46 4.83 7.78
C TYR A 84 7.00 6.00 8.67
N GLN A 85 6.24 5.73 9.74
CA GLN A 85 6.21 6.66 10.86
C GLN A 85 7.53 6.54 11.63
N SER A 86 8.61 7.13 11.11
CA SER A 86 9.75 7.46 11.97
C SER A 86 9.27 8.58 12.89
N PHE A 87 8.80 8.24 14.09
CA PHE A 87 8.86 9.20 15.17
C PHE A 87 10.34 9.52 15.35
N PRO A 88 10.77 10.79 15.39
CA PRO A 88 12.10 11.09 15.89
C PRO A 88 12.17 10.46 17.28
N ASN A 89 13.14 9.58 17.49
CA ASN A 89 13.46 9.08 18.82
C ASN A 89 13.83 10.32 19.65
N TYR A 90 12.96 10.72 20.56
CA TYR A 90 13.27 11.70 21.61
C TYR A 90 14.01 11.00 22.75
#